data_AF-A0A7S3XKA3-F1
#
_entry.id   AF-A0A7S3XKA3-F1
#
_cell.length_a   1.000
_cell.length_b   1.000
_cell.length_c   1.000
_cell.angle_alpha   90.00
_cell.angle_beta   90.00
_cell.angle_gamma   90.00
#
_symmetry.space_group_name_H-M   'P 1'
#
loop_
_entity.id
_entity.type
_entity.pdbx_description
1 polymer ?
#
loop_
_entity_poly.entity_id
_entity_poly.type
_entity_poly.pdbx_seq_one_letter_code
_entity_poly.pdbx_strand_id
1 'polypeptide(L)'
;FPVVRWGARGGAGGVARALADEVSRQLRQASAVLGPTAYWYHGQAGRTGRGRATLLILDRAVDPLSPLLHEFGYQANVYDVLGLEGDTVDFTATTPEGQKKQTAVLGEGDPLWAELRHEHLAKAVNVVRARVDEFMAGNAGARLQRSGAGGGPTTMAEVSAAMRAVPEYREIVGRLTKHLSVAQRCMDAFEEQDLISIIELEQTMASGVDELNQKVNKQTAYGLLVEVLQRPNVSSEVKARLIGIYFLTQVPVTEEEKHQLYAHAGPAFREEHQRALDNLALLGVDIGAPRPKVKKSMKDRAKGLFSKVRTANIYGQAQEFTTTRRRALLDEILQDLCRNRLSDEDYPSKEGPTAAAGGGAAEGDLDSVRSKPSRFSQAARGGGGAAAA
;
A
#
# COMPACT_ATOMS: atom_id res chain seq x y z
N PHE A 1 -13.54 -23.87 -8.70
CA PHE A 1 -14.54 -23.44 -7.68
C PHE A 1 -13.83 -23.03 -6.38
N PRO A 2 -13.63 -21.72 -6.13
CA PRO A 2 -13.06 -21.26 -4.86
C PRO A 2 -14.02 -21.54 -3.69
N VAL A 3 -13.53 -21.46 -2.45
CA VAL A 3 -14.38 -21.24 -1.27
C VAL A 3 -14.79 -19.77 -1.29
N VAL A 4 -16.07 -19.45 -1.15
CA VAL A 4 -16.53 -18.06 -1.11
C VAL A 4 -16.74 -17.65 0.35
N ARG A 5 -15.94 -16.69 0.82
CA ARG A 5 -16.01 -16.12 2.17
C ARG A 5 -16.36 -14.63 2.10
N TRP A 6 -16.97 -14.09 3.15
CA TRP A 6 -17.29 -12.67 3.23
C TRP A 6 -17.10 -12.11 4.64
N GLY A 7 -16.81 -10.82 4.77
CA GLY A 7 -16.82 -10.13 6.07
C GLY A 7 -18.22 -10.03 6.64
N ALA A 8 -18.47 -10.64 7.81
CA ALA A 8 -19.75 -10.57 8.51
C ALA A 8 -19.94 -9.26 9.28
N ARG A 9 -18.85 -8.56 9.59
CA ARG A 9 -18.83 -7.28 10.31
C ARG A 9 -18.18 -6.22 9.41
N GLY A 10 -18.87 -5.09 9.19
CA GLY A 10 -18.28 -3.92 8.53
C GLY A 10 -19.10 -3.31 7.41
N GLY A 11 -20.39 -3.01 7.61
CA GLY A 11 -21.13 -2.18 6.66
C GLY A 11 -22.63 -2.12 6.94
N ALA A 12 -23.27 -1.05 6.47
CA ALA A 12 -24.72 -0.95 6.47
C ALA A 12 -25.32 -2.01 5.52
N GLY A 13 -25.87 -3.10 6.06
CA GLY A 13 -26.86 -3.90 5.33
C GLY A 13 -26.40 -5.21 4.66
N GLY A 14 -25.26 -5.79 5.03
CA GLY A 14 -24.92 -7.16 4.59
C GLY A 14 -24.62 -7.32 3.09
N VAL A 15 -24.17 -6.25 2.43
CA VAL A 15 -23.82 -6.22 1.00
C VAL A 15 -22.79 -7.30 0.65
N ALA A 16 -21.72 -7.46 1.45
CA ALA A 16 -20.70 -8.49 1.22
C ALA A 16 -21.30 -9.91 1.20
N ARG A 17 -22.31 -10.18 2.04
CA ARG A 17 -23.04 -11.45 2.05
C ARG A 17 -23.88 -11.61 0.79
N ALA A 18 -24.66 -10.60 0.43
CA ALA A 18 -25.49 -10.65 -0.78
C ALA A 18 -24.63 -10.89 -2.04
N LEU A 19 -23.47 -10.23 -2.13
CA LEU A 19 -22.53 -10.45 -3.22
C LEU A 19 -21.91 -11.85 -3.17
N ALA A 20 -21.56 -12.36 -1.99
CA ALA A 20 -21.08 -13.75 -1.84
C ALA A 20 -22.14 -14.78 -2.28
N ASP A 21 -23.40 -14.54 -1.96
CA ASP A 21 -24.53 -15.39 -2.35
C ASP A 21 -24.68 -15.42 -3.87
N GLU A 22 -24.66 -14.25 -4.50
CA GLU A 22 -24.80 -14.11 -5.95
C GLU A 22 -23.60 -14.67 -6.72
N VAL A 23 -22.37 -14.39 -6.26
CA VAL A 23 -21.15 -14.96 -6.86
C VAL A 23 -21.17 -16.48 -6.75
N SER A 24 -21.52 -17.04 -5.59
CA SER A 24 -21.61 -18.50 -5.42
C SER A 24 -22.66 -19.11 -6.36
N ARG A 25 -23.81 -18.45 -6.53
CA ARG A 25 -24.87 -18.86 -7.47
C ARG A 25 -24.35 -18.90 -8.92
N GLN A 26 -23.70 -17.83 -9.38
CA GLN A 26 -23.16 -17.75 -10.75
C GLN A 26 -22.04 -18.76 -10.98
N LEU A 27 -21.15 -18.96 -10.01
CA LEU A 27 -20.08 -19.97 -10.10
C LEU A 27 -20.64 -21.39 -10.24
N ARG A 28 -21.73 -21.72 -9.54
CA ARG A 28 -22.42 -23.02 -9.68
C ARG A 28 -23.06 -23.18 -11.05
N GLN A 29 -23.72 -22.13 -11.56
CA GLN A 29 -24.31 -22.15 -12.91
C GLN A 29 -23.24 -22.33 -13.98
N ALA A 30 -22.15 -21.57 -13.92
CA ALA A 30 -21.03 -21.71 -14.84
C ALA A 30 -20.41 -23.11 -14.77
N SER A 31 -20.27 -23.68 -13.57
CA SER A 31 -19.78 -25.05 -13.40
C SER A 31 -20.68 -26.09 -14.04
N ALA A 32 -22.01 -25.90 -14.02
CA ALA A 32 -22.96 -26.83 -14.64
C ALA A 32 -22.87 -26.79 -16.18
N VAL A 33 -22.60 -25.62 -16.76
CA VAL A 33 -22.46 -25.45 -18.21
C VAL A 33 -21.10 -25.96 -18.71
N LEU A 34 -20.02 -25.66 -18.00
CA LEU A 34 -18.65 -25.99 -18.43
C LEU A 34 -18.29 -27.47 -18.22
N GLY A 35 -18.98 -28.15 -17.31
CA GLY A 35 -18.72 -29.55 -16.99
C GLY A 35 -17.42 -29.78 -16.18
N PRO A 36 -17.18 -31.02 -15.74
CA PRO A 36 -16.12 -31.37 -14.78
C PRO A 36 -14.70 -31.33 -15.35
N THR A 37 -14.55 -31.31 -16.67
CA THR A 37 -13.25 -31.26 -17.36
C THR A 37 -12.69 -29.84 -17.38
N ALA A 38 -13.51 -28.85 -17.71
CA ALA A 38 -13.12 -27.43 -17.74
C ALA A 38 -13.17 -26.78 -16.36
N TYR A 39 -14.01 -27.29 -15.44
CA TYR A 39 -14.25 -26.65 -14.15
C TYR A 39 -14.18 -27.63 -12.98
N TRP A 40 -13.26 -27.39 -12.02
CA TRP A 40 -13.01 -28.28 -10.88
C TRP A 40 -12.50 -27.55 -9.62
N TYR A 41 -12.43 -28.27 -8.50
CA TYR A 41 -11.81 -27.80 -7.27
C TYR A 41 -11.02 -28.91 -6.54
N HIS A 42 -10.12 -28.50 -5.66
CA HIS A 42 -9.33 -29.41 -4.84
C HIS A 42 -10.22 -30.24 -3.92
N GLY A 43 -10.05 -31.57 -3.95
CA GLY A 43 -10.90 -32.52 -3.22
C GLY A 43 -12.05 -33.11 -4.05
N GLN A 44 -12.21 -32.70 -5.31
CA GLN A 44 -13.10 -33.38 -6.27
C GLN A 44 -12.34 -34.47 -7.03
N ALA A 45 -12.83 -35.71 -7.03
CA ALA A 45 -12.43 -36.81 -7.93
C ALA A 45 -10.91 -36.91 -8.22
N GLY A 46 -10.08 -37.12 -7.19
CA GLY A 46 -8.63 -37.34 -7.35
C GLY A 46 -7.81 -36.09 -7.72
N ARG A 47 -8.42 -34.90 -7.74
CA ARG A 47 -7.71 -33.64 -8.03
C ARG A 47 -7.12 -33.03 -6.76
N THR A 48 -6.01 -33.59 -6.30
CA THR A 48 -5.27 -33.18 -5.07
C THR A 48 -4.00 -32.36 -5.35
N GLY A 49 -3.61 -32.19 -6.62
CA GLY A 49 -2.33 -31.55 -6.99
C GLY A 49 -2.18 -30.05 -6.68
N ARG A 50 -3.21 -29.37 -6.16
CA ARG A 50 -3.15 -27.97 -5.71
C ARG A 50 -4.25 -27.68 -4.71
N GLY A 51 -4.02 -26.80 -3.71
CA GLY A 51 -5.03 -26.39 -2.75
C GLY A 51 -6.27 -25.73 -3.38
N ARG A 52 -7.39 -25.69 -2.65
CA ARG A 52 -8.61 -24.99 -3.10
C ARG A 52 -8.39 -23.48 -2.97
N ALA A 53 -8.67 -22.73 -4.03
CA ALA A 53 -8.64 -21.28 -3.98
C ALA A 53 -9.72 -20.73 -3.04
N THR A 54 -9.54 -19.52 -2.52
CA THR A 54 -10.54 -18.79 -1.74
C THR A 54 -10.80 -17.43 -2.37
N LEU A 55 -12.07 -17.05 -2.46
CA LEU A 55 -12.51 -15.71 -2.81
C LEU A 55 -13.06 -15.07 -1.53
N LEU A 56 -12.41 -14.01 -1.06
CA LEU A 56 -12.83 -13.26 0.11
C LEU A 56 -13.44 -11.91 -0.33
N ILE A 57 -14.67 -11.65 0.08
CA ILE A 57 -15.41 -10.42 -0.22
C ILE A 57 -15.46 -9.54 1.02
N LEU A 58 -14.94 -8.33 0.92
CA LEU A 58 -14.86 -7.38 2.03
C LEU A 58 -15.56 -6.08 1.64
N ASP A 59 -16.18 -5.45 2.63
CA ASP A 59 -16.66 -4.07 2.56
C ASP A 59 -15.54 -3.12 3.02
N ARG A 60 -15.56 -1.87 2.54
CA ARG A 60 -14.59 -0.85 2.95
C ARG A 60 -14.64 -0.59 4.45
N ALA A 61 -15.79 -0.74 5.10
CA ALA A 61 -15.89 -0.52 6.55
C ALA A 61 -15.17 -1.55 7.42
N VAL A 62 -14.64 -2.63 6.83
CA VAL A 62 -13.67 -3.49 7.52
C VAL A 62 -12.42 -2.69 7.90
N ASP A 63 -11.97 -1.79 7.02
CA ASP A 63 -10.82 -0.92 7.26
C ASP A 63 -11.01 0.46 6.58
N PRO A 64 -11.78 1.36 7.22
CA PRO A 64 -11.98 2.71 6.72
C PRO A 64 -10.78 3.62 6.99
N LEU A 65 -9.81 3.19 7.81
CA LEU A 65 -8.68 4.00 8.24
C LEU A 65 -7.54 3.97 7.23
N SER A 66 -7.16 2.78 6.74
CA SER A 66 -6.02 2.63 5.84
C SER A 66 -6.03 3.55 4.61
N PRO A 67 -7.18 3.83 3.94
CA PRO A 67 -7.22 4.76 2.81
C PRO A 67 -6.96 6.23 3.15
N LEU A 68 -7.02 6.62 4.43
CA LEU A 68 -6.78 8.00 4.86
C LEU A 68 -5.32 8.27 5.24
N LEU A 69 -4.55 7.21 5.54
CA LEU A 69 -3.16 7.33 5.96
C LEU A 69 -2.27 7.59 4.75
N HIS A 70 -1.35 8.55 4.87
CA HIS A 70 -0.26 8.70 3.92
C HIS A 70 0.69 7.50 4.02
N GLU A 71 1.13 7.01 2.87
CA GLU A 71 1.94 5.80 2.77
C GLU A 71 3.33 6.10 2.17
N PHE A 72 4.35 5.35 2.61
CA PHE A 72 5.73 5.54 2.16
C PHE A 72 6.17 4.56 1.08
N GLY A 73 5.38 3.52 0.77
CA GLY A 73 5.63 2.67 -0.39
C GLY A 73 5.66 3.50 -1.67
N TYR A 74 6.71 3.37 -2.49
CA TYR A 74 7.00 4.29 -3.59
C TYR A 74 5.81 4.50 -4.53
N GLN A 75 5.09 3.43 -4.89
CA GLN A 75 3.88 3.54 -5.70
C GLN A 75 2.75 4.28 -4.97
N ALA A 76 2.44 3.89 -3.74
CA ALA A 76 1.36 4.50 -2.99
C ALA A 76 1.65 6.00 -2.79
N ASN A 77 2.89 6.33 -2.47
CA ASN A 77 3.34 7.70 -2.27
C ASN A 77 3.24 8.55 -3.54
N VAL A 78 3.70 8.02 -4.68
CA VAL A 78 3.59 8.73 -5.97
C VAL A 78 2.14 9.04 -6.27
N TYR A 79 1.24 8.05 -6.15
CA TYR A 79 -0.17 8.23 -6.48
C TYR A 79 -0.86 9.23 -5.55
N ASP A 80 -0.57 9.14 -4.26
CA ASP A 80 -1.16 9.99 -3.23
C ASP A 80 -0.66 11.43 -3.35
N VAL A 81 0.65 11.63 -3.23
CA VAL A 81 1.27 12.95 -3.07
C VAL A 81 1.31 13.74 -4.39
N LEU A 82 1.42 13.06 -5.53
CA LEU A 82 1.43 13.73 -6.83
C LEU A 82 0.06 13.75 -7.53
N GLY A 83 -0.98 13.16 -6.93
CA GLY A 83 -2.35 13.16 -7.43
C GLY A 83 -2.50 12.51 -8.80
N LEU A 84 -1.94 11.31 -9.00
CA LEU A 84 -2.01 10.64 -10.30
C LEU A 84 -3.42 10.10 -10.58
N GLU A 85 -4.00 10.53 -11.69
CA GLU A 85 -5.14 9.86 -12.32
C GLU A 85 -4.65 8.91 -13.42
N GLY A 86 -4.72 7.60 -13.15
CA GLY A 86 -4.16 6.56 -14.00
C GLY A 86 -2.64 6.40 -13.83
N ASP A 87 -1.97 5.86 -14.85
CA ASP A 87 -0.57 5.43 -14.75
C ASP A 87 0.43 6.50 -15.23
N THR A 88 0.00 7.73 -15.46
CA THR A 88 0.82 8.75 -16.14
C THR A 88 1.31 9.82 -15.17
N VAL A 89 2.62 10.08 -15.19
CA VAL A 89 3.26 11.11 -14.37
C VAL A 89 3.98 12.12 -15.24
N ASP A 90 3.68 13.39 -15.00
CA ASP A 90 4.46 14.49 -15.55
C ASP A 90 5.73 14.70 -14.71
N PHE A 91 6.86 14.96 -15.34
CA PHE A 91 8.08 15.29 -14.63
C PHE A 91 8.93 16.25 -15.43
N THR A 92 9.71 17.06 -14.73
CA THR A 92 10.67 17.95 -15.38
C THR A 92 11.98 17.21 -15.55
N ALA A 93 12.45 17.13 -16.80
CA ALA A 93 13.77 16.66 -17.13
C ALA A 93 14.65 17.85 -17.51
N THR A 94 15.82 17.95 -16.90
CA THR A 94 16.81 18.96 -17.29
C THR A 94 17.46 18.54 -18.59
N THR A 95 17.06 19.14 -19.70
CA THR A 95 17.70 18.91 -20.99
C THR A 95 18.73 20.01 -21.27
N PRO A 96 19.63 19.82 -22.24
CA PRO A 96 20.59 20.85 -22.66
C PRO A 96 19.91 22.11 -23.20
N GLU A 97 18.70 21.98 -23.74
CA GLU A 97 17.86 23.09 -24.19
C GLU A 97 17.09 23.76 -23.04
N GLY A 98 17.37 23.37 -21.78
CA GLY A 98 16.67 23.83 -20.58
C GLY A 98 15.77 22.75 -19.97
N GLN A 99 15.02 23.14 -18.95
CA GLN A 99 14.04 22.26 -18.33
C GLN A 99 12.88 22.00 -19.31
N LYS A 100 12.61 20.72 -19.60
CA LYS A 100 11.46 20.29 -20.39
C LYS A 100 10.52 19.44 -19.54
N LYS A 101 9.24 19.76 -19.60
CA LYS A 101 8.19 18.91 -19.07
C LYS A 101 8.08 17.67 -19.96
N GLN A 102 8.15 16.50 -19.34
CA GLN A 102 7.98 15.21 -19.96
C GLN A 102 6.86 14.45 -19.26
N THR A 103 6.28 13.49 -19.95
CA THR A 103 5.19 12.67 -19.44
C THR A 103 5.62 11.21 -19.61
N ALA A 104 5.50 10.41 -18.55
CA ALA A 104 5.84 9.00 -18.60
C ALA A 104 4.77 8.12 -17.96
N VAL A 105 4.67 6.90 -18.49
CA VAL A 105 3.82 5.86 -17.92
C VAL A 105 4.61 5.06 -16.88
N LEU A 106 4.00 4.85 -15.73
CA LEU A 106 4.49 4.00 -14.64
C LEU A 106 3.73 2.67 -14.71
N GLY A 107 4.38 1.63 -15.26
CA GLY A 107 3.71 0.34 -15.46
C GLY A 107 4.69 -0.82 -15.57
N GLU A 108 4.15 -2.01 -15.78
CA GLU A 108 4.93 -3.28 -15.81
C GLU A 108 5.95 -3.35 -16.97
N GLY A 109 5.82 -2.47 -17.98
CA GLY A 109 6.82 -2.34 -19.05
C GLY A 109 8.12 -1.67 -18.59
N ASP A 110 8.14 -1.07 -17.39
CA ASP A 110 9.33 -0.53 -16.77
C ASP A 110 9.84 -1.49 -15.67
N PRO A 111 10.99 -2.16 -15.87
CA PRO A 111 11.53 -3.09 -14.89
C PRO A 111 12.01 -2.41 -13.61
N LEU A 112 12.45 -1.15 -13.67
CA LEU A 112 12.86 -0.39 -12.48
C LEU A 112 11.64 -0.01 -11.65
N TRP A 113 10.53 0.37 -12.29
CA TRP A 113 9.26 0.56 -11.60
C TRP A 113 8.77 -0.74 -10.93
N ALA A 114 8.76 -1.86 -11.66
CA ALA A 114 8.30 -3.14 -11.14
C ALA A 114 9.10 -3.60 -9.91
N GLU A 115 10.39 -3.28 -9.89
CA GLU A 115 11.30 -3.52 -8.76
C GLU A 115 11.03 -2.57 -7.59
N LEU A 116 10.95 -1.26 -7.84
CA LEU A 116 10.94 -0.25 -6.77
C LEU A 116 9.56 0.07 -6.21
N ARG A 117 8.46 -0.23 -6.93
CA ARG A 117 7.11 0.25 -6.61
C ARG A 117 6.60 -0.11 -5.20
N HIS A 118 7.13 -1.17 -4.60
CA HIS A 118 6.73 -1.63 -3.26
C HIS A 118 7.79 -1.35 -2.20
N GLU A 119 8.92 -0.74 -2.58
CA GLU A 119 9.95 -0.31 -1.65
C GLU A 119 9.55 0.98 -0.94
N HIS A 120 10.11 1.21 0.24
CA HIS A 120 10.01 2.49 0.93
C HIS A 120 10.64 3.60 0.07
N LEU A 121 10.02 4.78 -0.02
CA LEU A 121 10.47 5.89 -0.88
C LEU A 121 11.95 6.22 -0.69
N ALA A 122 12.41 6.32 0.56
CA ALA A 122 13.83 6.58 0.86
C ALA A 122 14.77 5.49 0.30
N LYS A 123 14.37 4.22 0.38
CA LYS A 123 15.12 3.09 -0.20
C LYS A 123 15.11 3.15 -1.71
N ALA A 124 13.94 3.40 -2.32
CA ALA A 124 13.82 3.54 -3.77
C ALA A 124 14.73 4.65 -4.31
N VAL A 125 14.76 5.82 -3.66
CA VAL A 125 15.68 6.93 -4.00
C VAL A 125 17.14 6.49 -3.93
N ASN A 126 17.53 5.79 -2.86
CA ASN A 126 18.91 5.33 -2.69
C ASN A 126 19.31 4.30 -3.77
N VAL A 127 18.41 3.38 -4.13
CA VAL A 127 18.67 2.41 -5.21
C VAL A 127 18.82 3.12 -6.56
N VAL A 128 17.97 4.10 -6.87
CA VAL A 128 18.09 4.87 -8.12
C VAL A 128 19.41 5.63 -8.18
N ARG A 129 19.81 6.29 -7.08
CA ARG A 129 21.11 7.00 -6.97
C ARG A 129 22.29 6.04 -7.16
N ALA A 130 22.30 4.91 -6.47
CA ALA A 130 23.35 3.90 -6.62
C ALA A 130 23.48 3.41 -8.07
N ARG A 131 22.36 3.21 -8.79
CA ARG A 131 22.38 2.81 -10.20
C ARG A 131 22.93 3.90 -11.13
N VAL A 132 22.68 5.17 -10.80
CA VAL A 132 23.30 6.30 -11.52
C VAL A 132 24.82 6.26 -11.29
N ASP A 133 25.26 6.09 -10.06
CA ASP A 133 26.69 6.03 -9.72
C ASP A 133 27.39 4.86 -10.40
N GLU A 134 26.79 3.66 -10.38
CA GLU A 134 27.31 2.46 -11.06
C GLU A 134 27.41 2.66 -12.58
N PHE A 135 26.38 3.25 -13.19
CA PHE A 135 26.39 3.58 -14.61
C PHE A 135 27.55 4.53 -14.96
N MET A 136 27.81 5.50 -14.08
CA MET A 136 28.83 6.53 -14.27
C MET A 136 30.25 6.04 -13.97
N ALA A 137 30.41 5.10 -13.04
CA ALA A 137 31.69 4.45 -12.75
C ALA A 137 32.08 3.40 -13.81
N GLY A 138 31.09 2.84 -14.52
CA GLY A 138 31.33 1.84 -15.57
C GLY A 138 32.00 2.40 -16.83
N ASN A 139 32.38 1.49 -17.74
CA ASN A 139 32.98 1.84 -19.03
C ASN A 139 32.13 2.82 -19.87
N ALA A 140 30.80 2.76 -19.68
CA ALA A 140 29.82 3.68 -20.25
C ALA A 140 30.02 5.11 -19.74
N GLY A 141 30.04 5.32 -18.42
CA GLY A 141 30.31 6.61 -17.80
C GLY A 141 31.72 7.13 -18.02
N ALA A 142 32.73 6.26 -18.07
CA ALA A 142 34.10 6.62 -18.43
C ALA A 142 34.21 7.10 -19.89
N ARG A 143 33.44 6.52 -20.83
CA ARG A 143 33.32 7.05 -22.21
C ARG A 143 32.66 8.43 -22.22
N LEU A 144 31.71 8.66 -21.31
CA LEU A 144 30.99 9.90 -21.16
C LEU A 144 31.85 11.05 -20.62
N GLN A 145 32.61 10.80 -19.55
CA GLN A 145 33.53 11.79 -18.96
C GLN A 145 34.60 12.23 -19.96
N ARG A 146 35.08 11.32 -20.81
CA ARG A 146 36.03 11.64 -21.89
C ARG A 146 35.43 12.51 -23.02
N SER A 147 34.11 12.58 -23.13
CA SER A 147 33.41 13.37 -24.16
C SER A 147 33.12 14.83 -23.77
N GLY A 148 33.67 15.31 -22.65
CA GLY A 148 33.65 16.74 -22.27
C GLY A 148 32.72 17.11 -21.11
N ALA A 149 32.11 16.15 -20.42
CA ALA A 149 31.47 16.38 -19.12
C ALA A 149 32.53 16.24 -18.02
N GLY A 150 33.19 17.35 -17.68
CA GLY A 150 34.19 17.39 -16.62
C GLY A 150 33.53 17.33 -15.24
N GLY A 151 34.01 16.41 -14.39
CA GLY A 151 33.48 16.16 -13.04
C GLY A 151 32.58 14.92 -13.02
N GLY A 152 32.75 14.04 -12.05
CA GLY A 152 31.80 12.94 -11.84
C GLY A 152 30.42 13.50 -11.48
N PRO A 153 29.32 12.92 -11.96
CA PRO A 153 28.03 13.58 -11.88
C PRO A 153 27.40 13.43 -10.52
N THR A 154 27.16 14.56 -9.88
CA THR A 154 26.27 14.67 -8.72
C THR A 154 24.90 15.25 -9.13
N THR A 155 24.71 15.59 -10.42
CA THR A 155 23.56 16.39 -10.87
C THR A 155 22.79 15.78 -12.06
N MET A 156 21.47 16.03 -12.09
CA MET A 156 20.54 15.62 -13.16
C MET A 156 20.92 16.14 -14.56
N ALA A 157 21.67 17.24 -14.62
CA ALA A 157 22.13 17.84 -15.86
C ALA A 157 23.16 16.95 -16.59
N GLU A 158 24.01 16.27 -15.84
CA GLU A 158 25.08 15.44 -16.39
C GLU A 158 24.58 14.05 -16.81
N VAL A 159 23.61 13.49 -16.07
CA VAL A 159 22.85 12.30 -16.49
C VAL A 159 22.14 12.57 -17.83
N SER A 160 21.62 13.78 -18.03
CA SER A 160 20.98 14.17 -19.29
C SER A 160 21.98 14.45 -20.42
N ALA A 161 23.19 14.91 -20.10
CA ALA A 161 24.29 14.97 -21.06
C ALA A 161 24.72 13.57 -21.53
N ALA A 162 24.61 12.56 -20.65
CA ALA A 162 24.92 11.17 -20.98
C ALA A 162 24.08 10.60 -22.11
N MET A 163 22.79 10.98 -22.16
CA MET A 163 21.86 10.53 -23.21
C MET A 163 22.29 10.93 -24.63
N ARG A 164 23.11 11.98 -24.80
CA ARG A 164 23.61 12.44 -26.10
C ARG A 164 24.87 11.70 -26.54
N ALA A 165 25.78 11.40 -25.60
CA ALA A 165 27.09 10.84 -25.93
C ALA A 165 27.02 9.36 -26.34
N VAL A 166 26.03 8.61 -25.84
CA VAL A 166 25.90 7.18 -26.14
C VAL A 166 24.42 6.80 -26.37
N PRO A 167 23.95 6.79 -27.64
CA PRO A 167 22.57 6.41 -27.98
C PRO A 167 22.15 5.02 -27.49
N GLU A 168 23.10 4.10 -27.39
CA GLU A 168 22.91 2.73 -26.88
C GLU A 168 22.37 2.69 -25.44
N TYR A 169 22.69 3.70 -24.62
CA TYR A 169 22.26 3.76 -23.20
C TYR A 169 21.08 4.69 -22.95
N ARG A 170 20.49 5.28 -23.99
CA ARG A 170 19.41 6.28 -23.87
C ARG A 170 18.22 5.76 -23.07
N GLU A 171 17.86 4.49 -23.24
CA GLU A 171 16.74 3.87 -22.53
C GLU A 171 17.02 3.73 -21.02
N ILE A 172 18.20 3.22 -20.66
CA ILE A 172 18.61 3.02 -19.26
C ILE A 172 18.68 4.37 -18.54
N VAL A 173 19.36 5.34 -19.15
CA VAL A 173 19.51 6.68 -18.58
C VAL A 173 18.17 7.40 -18.47
N GLY A 174 17.33 7.32 -19.51
CA GLY A 174 15.98 7.88 -19.48
C GLY A 174 15.12 7.33 -18.35
N ARG A 175 15.23 6.02 -18.07
CA ARG A 175 14.54 5.36 -16.96
C ARG A 175 15.03 5.86 -15.60
N LEU A 176 16.35 5.97 -15.40
CA LEU A 176 16.93 6.48 -14.15
C LEU A 176 16.54 7.94 -13.90
N THR A 177 16.66 8.80 -14.91
CA THR A 177 16.23 10.20 -14.84
C THR A 177 14.76 10.33 -14.48
N LYS A 178 13.88 9.52 -15.11
CA LYS A 178 12.46 9.52 -14.79
C LYS A 178 12.22 9.25 -13.30
N HIS A 179 12.76 8.15 -12.77
CA HIS A 179 12.51 7.77 -11.38
C HIS A 179 13.12 8.75 -10.38
N LEU A 180 14.27 9.35 -10.70
CA LEU A 180 14.87 10.40 -9.87
C LEU A 180 14.01 11.67 -9.86
N SER A 181 13.53 12.12 -11.02
CA SER A 181 12.61 13.27 -11.09
C SER A 181 11.29 13.02 -10.36
N VAL A 182 10.68 11.84 -10.53
CA VAL A 182 9.43 11.48 -9.85
C VAL A 182 9.62 11.44 -8.34
N ALA A 183 10.70 10.82 -7.86
CA ALA A 183 10.97 10.76 -6.43
C ALA A 183 11.31 12.13 -5.84
N GLN A 184 11.99 13.00 -6.59
CA GLN A 184 12.23 14.38 -6.17
C GLN A 184 10.92 15.15 -6.00
N ARG A 185 9.98 15.03 -6.95
CA ARG A 185 8.65 15.66 -6.82
C ARG A 185 7.90 15.19 -5.58
N CYS A 186 8.01 13.91 -5.22
CA CYS A 186 7.47 13.42 -3.96
C CYS A 186 8.12 14.14 -2.78
N MET A 187 9.44 14.22 -2.72
CA MET A 187 10.15 14.92 -1.64
C MET A 187 9.79 16.41 -1.55
N ASP A 188 9.70 17.10 -2.68
CA ASP A 188 9.31 18.51 -2.74
C ASP A 188 7.91 18.71 -2.09
N ALA A 189 6.96 17.84 -2.41
CA ALA A 189 5.62 17.90 -1.83
C ALA A 189 5.59 17.56 -0.33
N PHE A 190 6.52 16.73 0.17
CA PHE A 190 6.70 16.51 1.61
C PHE A 190 7.19 17.77 2.32
N GLU A 191 8.11 18.50 1.71
CA GLU A 191 8.66 19.74 2.26
C GLU A 191 7.61 20.87 2.25
N GLU A 192 6.86 21.03 1.16
CA GLU A 192 5.85 22.08 0.99
C GLU A 192 4.76 22.05 2.09
N GLN A 193 4.25 20.86 2.41
CA GLN A 193 3.15 20.69 3.38
C GLN A 193 3.62 20.22 4.76
N ASP A 194 4.93 20.05 4.98
CA ASP A 194 5.49 19.43 6.19
C ASP A 194 4.86 18.04 6.47
N LEU A 195 4.78 17.21 5.43
CA LEU A 195 4.07 15.92 5.48
C LEU A 195 4.69 14.96 6.49
N ILE A 196 5.99 15.06 6.79
CA ILE A 196 6.63 14.19 7.80
C ILE A 196 5.98 14.36 9.17
N SER A 197 5.79 15.61 9.64
CA SER A 197 5.17 15.86 10.93
C SER A 197 3.69 15.47 10.95
N ILE A 198 3.02 15.63 9.81
CA ILE A 198 1.62 15.22 9.62
C ILE A 198 1.50 13.70 9.71
N ILE A 199 2.36 12.95 9.02
CA ILE A 199 2.34 11.48 9.06
C ILE A 199 2.62 10.98 10.47
N GLU A 200 3.53 11.62 11.20
CA GLU A 200 3.79 11.26 12.59
C GLU A 200 2.53 11.41 13.47
N LEU A 201 1.76 12.49 13.27
CA LEU A 201 0.46 12.67 13.92
C LEU A 201 -0.56 11.62 13.47
N GLU A 202 -0.65 11.30 12.16
CA GLU A 202 -1.52 10.24 11.65
C GLU A 202 -1.23 8.90 12.32
N GLN A 203 0.04 8.51 12.37
CA GLN A 203 0.50 7.27 12.99
C GLN A 203 0.25 7.27 14.50
N THR A 204 0.42 8.43 15.15
CA THR A 204 0.11 8.60 16.57
C THR A 204 -1.36 8.40 16.87
N MET A 205 -2.26 9.03 16.09
CA MET A 205 -3.70 8.83 16.24
C MET A 205 -4.13 7.41 15.88
N ALA A 206 -3.56 6.82 14.82
CA ALA A 206 -3.85 5.48 14.33
C ALA A 206 -3.44 4.37 15.30
N SER A 207 -2.28 4.52 15.95
CA SER A 207 -1.73 3.51 16.88
C SER A 207 -2.11 3.76 18.34
N GLY A 208 -2.42 5.01 18.70
CA GLY A 208 -2.66 5.45 20.09
C GLY A 208 -1.38 5.62 20.91
N VAL A 209 -0.20 5.61 20.26
CA VAL A 209 1.10 5.84 20.88
C VAL A 209 1.96 6.77 20.02
N ASP A 210 2.86 7.52 20.64
CA ASP A 210 3.85 8.37 19.97
C ASP A 210 5.05 7.56 19.44
N GLU A 211 6.03 8.24 18.84
CA GLU A 211 7.28 7.64 18.33
C GLU A 211 8.13 6.96 19.42
N LEU A 212 7.92 7.33 20.70
CA LEU A 212 8.57 6.74 21.86
C LEU A 212 7.74 5.60 22.48
N ASN A 213 6.67 5.16 21.81
CA ASN A 213 5.70 4.17 22.28
C ASN A 213 4.97 4.56 23.57
N GLN A 214 4.91 5.86 23.90
CA GLN A 214 4.11 6.35 25.01
C GLN A 214 2.67 6.54 24.58
N LYS A 215 1.74 6.20 25.48
CA LYS A 215 0.30 6.30 25.18
C LYS A 215 -0.12 7.76 25.02
N VAL A 216 -0.78 8.03 23.91
CA VAL A 216 -1.39 9.33 23.65
C VAL A 216 -2.88 9.23 23.94
N ASN A 217 -3.36 10.11 24.83
CA ASN A 217 -4.78 10.20 25.15
C ASN A 217 -5.52 11.10 24.15
N LYS A 218 -6.86 11.03 24.15
CA LYS A 218 -7.71 11.80 23.24
C LYS A 218 -7.46 13.32 23.31
N GLN A 219 -7.27 13.88 24.51
CA GLN A 219 -7.05 15.31 24.69
C GLN A 219 -5.73 15.78 24.07
N THR A 220 -4.67 14.99 24.24
CA THR A 220 -3.37 15.25 23.63
C THR A 220 -3.46 15.15 22.11
N ALA A 221 -4.09 14.09 21.59
CA ALA A 221 -4.32 13.92 20.15
C ALA A 221 -5.12 15.08 19.54
N TYR A 222 -6.18 15.54 20.22
CA TYR A 222 -6.97 16.70 19.82
C TYR A 222 -6.12 17.98 19.75
N GLY A 223 -5.29 18.24 20.77
CA GLY A 223 -4.41 19.41 20.79
C GLY A 223 -3.42 19.44 19.64
N LEU A 224 -2.76 18.31 19.37
CA LEU A 224 -1.82 18.16 18.26
C LEU A 224 -2.54 18.33 16.90
N LEU A 225 -3.74 17.78 16.77
CA LEU A 225 -4.56 17.94 15.57
C LEU A 225 -4.91 19.41 15.32
N VAL A 226 -5.40 20.12 16.33
CA VAL A 226 -5.76 21.55 16.20
C VAL A 226 -4.55 22.39 15.76
N GLU A 227 -3.36 22.11 16.30
CA GLU A 227 -2.13 22.79 15.91
C GLU A 227 -1.86 22.64 14.39
N VAL A 228 -1.97 21.42 13.86
CA VAL A 228 -1.78 21.14 12.43
C VAL A 228 -2.90 21.76 11.58
N LEU A 229 -4.15 21.69 12.03
CA LEU A 229 -5.30 22.25 11.30
C LEU A 229 -5.19 23.77 11.08
N GLN A 230 -4.51 24.49 11.97
CA GLN A 230 -4.31 25.93 11.86
C GLN A 230 -3.13 26.34 10.96
N ARG A 231 -2.32 25.38 10.49
CA ARG A 231 -1.18 25.67 9.61
C ARG A 231 -1.67 26.10 8.21
N PRO A 232 -1.14 27.22 7.66
CA PRO A 232 -1.60 27.76 6.37
C PRO A 232 -1.04 27.01 5.15
N ASN A 233 0.08 26.31 5.30
CA ASN A 233 0.72 25.52 4.25
C ASN A 233 0.09 24.12 4.09
N VAL A 234 -0.80 23.72 4.98
CA VAL A 234 -1.48 22.41 4.91
C VAL A 234 -2.77 22.55 4.12
N SER A 235 -2.93 21.71 3.09
CA SER A 235 -4.12 21.72 2.23
C SER A 235 -5.40 21.27 2.96
N SER A 236 -6.57 21.72 2.48
CA SER A 236 -7.87 21.30 3.02
C SER A 236 -8.11 19.79 2.92
N GLU A 237 -7.51 19.13 1.92
CA GLU A 237 -7.57 17.68 1.75
C GLU A 237 -6.83 16.94 2.86
N VAL A 238 -5.59 17.35 3.16
CA VAL A 238 -4.81 16.78 4.27
C VAL A 238 -5.49 17.04 5.61
N LYS A 239 -6.08 18.23 5.80
CA LYS A 239 -6.90 18.53 6.98
C LYS A 239 -8.11 17.62 7.10
N ALA A 240 -8.81 17.34 5.98
CA ALA A 240 -9.94 16.42 5.95
C ALA A 240 -9.50 14.99 6.35
N ARG A 241 -8.37 14.51 5.82
CA ARG A 241 -7.81 13.20 6.18
C ARG A 241 -7.52 13.09 7.66
N LEU A 242 -6.84 14.08 8.24
CA LEU A 242 -6.52 14.11 9.67
C LEU A 242 -7.79 14.08 10.55
N ILE A 243 -8.81 14.87 10.20
CA ILE A 243 -10.10 14.85 10.93
C ILE A 243 -10.79 13.49 10.76
N GLY A 244 -10.75 12.89 9.57
CA GLY A 244 -11.28 11.56 9.32
C GLY A 244 -10.59 10.48 10.16
N ILE A 245 -9.26 10.53 10.24
CA ILE A 245 -8.47 9.65 11.12
C ILE A 245 -8.91 9.84 12.57
N TYR A 246 -9.02 11.09 13.03
CA TYR A 246 -9.49 11.41 14.38
C TYR A 246 -10.88 10.81 14.67
N PHE A 247 -11.83 11.00 13.75
CA PHE A 247 -13.19 10.43 13.87
C PHE A 247 -13.18 8.91 13.96
N LEU A 248 -12.30 8.25 13.20
CA LEU A 248 -12.19 6.81 13.21
C LEU A 248 -11.51 6.30 14.50
N THR A 249 -10.55 7.02 15.07
CA THR A 249 -9.73 6.49 16.16
C THR A 249 -10.09 7.00 17.55
N GLN A 250 -10.63 8.21 17.67
CA GLN A 250 -10.86 8.92 18.94
C GLN A 250 -12.33 8.96 19.38
N VAL A 251 -13.05 7.85 19.17
CA VAL A 251 -14.48 7.72 19.50
C VAL A 251 -14.73 7.58 21.02
N PRO A 252 -15.86 8.11 21.53
CA PRO A 252 -16.90 8.86 20.81
C PRO A 252 -16.46 10.30 20.50
N VAL A 253 -16.89 10.85 19.37
CA VAL A 253 -16.73 12.26 18.98
C VAL A 253 -18.10 12.94 19.08
N THR A 254 -18.18 14.06 19.78
CA THR A 254 -19.46 14.80 19.91
C THR A 254 -19.66 15.74 18.73
N GLU A 255 -20.91 16.16 18.47
CA GLU A 255 -21.19 17.14 17.42
C GLU A 255 -20.50 18.48 17.69
N GLU A 256 -20.38 18.90 18.95
CA GLU A 256 -19.64 20.10 19.32
C GLU A 256 -18.16 19.99 18.97
N GLU A 257 -17.53 18.85 19.31
CA GLU A 257 -16.12 18.58 19.00
C GLU A 257 -15.87 18.53 17.49
N LYS A 258 -16.76 17.88 16.74
CA LYS A 258 -16.74 17.85 15.28
C LYS A 258 -16.82 19.26 14.69
N HIS A 259 -17.78 20.08 15.13
CA HIS A 259 -17.91 21.46 14.64
C HIS A 259 -16.70 22.32 15.00
N GLN A 260 -16.08 22.12 16.17
CA GLN A 260 -14.84 22.80 16.54
C GLN A 260 -13.68 22.43 15.62
N LEU A 261 -13.52 21.15 15.28
CA LEU A 261 -12.49 20.71 14.33
C LEU A 261 -12.67 21.34 12.93
N TYR A 262 -13.91 21.44 12.45
CA TYR A 262 -14.20 22.12 11.19
C TYR A 262 -13.87 23.62 11.26
N ALA A 263 -14.18 24.28 12.37
CA ALA A 263 -13.82 25.67 12.59
C ALA A 263 -12.28 25.87 12.63
N HIS A 264 -11.54 24.97 13.28
CA HIS A 264 -10.08 25.02 13.34
C HIS A 264 -9.40 24.78 11.98
N ALA A 265 -10.01 23.99 11.09
CA ALA A 265 -9.50 23.77 9.74
C ALA A 265 -9.52 25.04 8.85
N GLY A 266 -10.31 26.05 9.25
CA GLY A 266 -10.31 27.38 8.66
C GLY A 266 -11.20 27.52 7.41
N PRO A 267 -11.21 28.70 6.78
CA PRO A 267 -12.19 29.05 5.74
C PRO A 267 -12.01 28.27 4.42
N ALA A 268 -10.82 27.71 4.17
CA ALA A 268 -10.59 26.84 3.02
C ALA A 268 -11.26 25.45 3.18
N PHE A 269 -11.71 25.11 4.38
CA PHE A 269 -12.41 23.86 4.68
C PHE A 269 -13.90 23.97 4.35
N ARG A 270 -14.21 23.77 3.08
CA ARG A 270 -15.54 23.90 2.49
C ARG A 270 -16.51 22.79 2.90
N GLU A 271 -17.79 23.01 2.58
CA GLU A 271 -18.89 22.07 2.80
C GLU A 271 -18.64 20.68 2.18
N GLU A 272 -17.90 20.62 1.06
CA GLU A 272 -17.56 19.35 0.41
C GLU A 272 -16.72 18.42 1.30
N HIS A 273 -15.77 18.97 2.07
CA HIS A 273 -14.94 18.19 2.99
C HIS A 273 -15.75 17.75 4.22
N GLN A 274 -16.61 18.63 4.74
CA GLN A 274 -17.50 18.33 5.86
C GLN A 274 -18.44 17.18 5.48
N ARG A 275 -19.09 17.28 4.31
CA ARG A 275 -19.96 16.24 3.77
C ARG A 275 -19.23 14.92 3.54
N ALA A 276 -17.99 14.95 3.07
CA ALA A 276 -17.19 13.73 2.90
C ALA A 276 -16.96 13.01 4.24
N LEU A 277 -16.69 13.76 5.30
CA LEU A 277 -16.50 13.23 6.65
C LEU A 277 -17.81 12.74 7.28
N ASP A 278 -18.91 13.46 7.09
CA ASP A 278 -20.23 13.03 7.54
C ASP A 278 -20.67 11.73 6.85
N ASN A 279 -20.32 11.59 5.58
CA ASN A 279 -20.60 10.39 4.80
C ASN A 279 -19.80 9.16 5.24
N LEU A 280 -18.84 9.26 6.17
CA LEU A 280 -18.24 8.08 6.80
C LEU A 280 -19.31 7.20 7.49
N ALA A 281 -20.39 7.80 7.98
CA ALA A 281 -21.54 7.08 8.52
C ALA A 281 -22.20 6.15 7.48
N LEU A 282 -22.16 6.51 6.19
CA LEU A 282 -22.69 5.66 5.10
C LEU A 282 -21.85 4.40 4.86
N LEU A 283 -20.59 4.39 5.29
CA LEU A 283 -19.79 3.18 5.35
C LEU A 283 -20.17 2.29 6.55
N GLY A 284 -21.04 2.73 7.45
CA GLY A 284 -21.37 2.01 8.69
C GLY A 284 -20.38 2.28 9.82
N VAL A 285 -19.67 3.41 9.77
CA VAL A 285 -18.84 3.91 10.86
C VAL A 285 -19.70 4.72 11.82
N ASP A 286 -19.77 4.32 13.08
CA ASP A 286 -20.38 5.10 14.15
C ASP A 286 -19.30 5.84 14.94
N ILE A 287 -19.27 7.17 14.80
CA ILE A 287 -18.32 8.05 15.48
C ILE A 287 -18.84 8.51 16.85
N GLY A 288 -20.16 8.44 17.09
CA GLY A 288 -20.82 8.97 18.29
C GLY A 288 -20.93 7.95 19.43
N ALA A 289 -20.85 6.65 19.12
CA ALA A 289 -20.84 5.60 20.13
C ALA A 289 -19.41 5.14 20.49
N PRO A 290 -19.13 4.87 21.78
CA PRO A 290 -17.91 4.18 22.14
C PRO A 290 -17.89 2.79 21.49
N ARG A 291 -16.73 2.37 20.97
CA ARG A 291 -16.58 1.00 20.46
C ARG A 291 -17.03 0.00 21.54
N PRO A 292 -17.89 -0.98 21.21
CA PRO A 292 -18.34 -1.95 22.18
C PRO A 292 -17.13 -2.64 22.80
N LYS A 293 -17.01 -2.53 24.13
CA LYS A 293 -16.00 -3.28 24.88
C LYS A 293 -16.33 -4.76 24.68
N VAL A 294 -15.64 -5.44 23.77
CA VAL A 294 -15.75 -6.89 23.61
C VAL A 294 -15.53 -7.49 25.00
N LYS A 295 -16.55 -8.15 25.56
CA LYS A 295 -16.44 -8.89 26.82
C LYS A 295 -15.48 -10.06 26.58
N LYS A 296 -14.18 -9.83 26.80
CA LYS A 296 -13.14 -10.82 26.53
C LYS A 296 -13.34 -12.02 27.46
N SER A 297 -13.66 -13.18 26.88
CA SER A 297 -13.55 -14.48 27.57
C SER A 297 -12.09 -14.69 28.04
N MET A 298 -11.86 -15.55 29.03
CA MET A 298 -10.50 -15.91 29.47
C MET A 298 -9.64 -16.44 28.30
N LYS A 299 -10.27 -17.08 27.29
CA LYS A 299 -9.63 -17.52 26.04
C LYS A 299 -9.29 -16.34 25.11
N ASP A 300 -10.10 -15.28 25.13
CA ASP A 300 -9.84 -14.01 24.43
C ASP A 300 -8.87 -13.09 25.18
N ARG A 301 -8.64 -13.32 26.48
CA ARG A 301 -7.56 -12.67 27.23
C ARG A 301 -6.21 -13.29 26.89
N ALA A 302 -6.14 -14.61 26.67
CA ALA A 302 -4.95 -15.25 26.13
C ALA A 302 -4.69 -14.82 24.68
N LYS A 303 -5.69 -14.90 23.78
CA LYS A 303 -5.59 -14.32 22.42
C LYS A 303 -5.35 -12.81 22.43
N GLY A 304 -5.85 -12.09 23.43
CA GLY A 304 -5.67 -10.66 23.66
C GLY A 304 -4.29 -10.30 24.22
N LEU A 305 -3.62 -11.23 24.92
CA LEU A 305 -2.24 -11.11 25.35
C LEU A 305 -1.32 -11.44 24.17
N PHE A 306 -1.65 -12.45 23.35
CA PHE A 306 -1.00 -12.70 22.06
C PHE A 306 -1.30 -11.63 21.01
N SER A 307 -2.45 -10.95 21.08
CA SER A 307 -2.82 -9.79 20.26
C SER A 307 -2.14 -8.54 20.77
N LYS A 308 -1.97 -8.34 22.08
CA LYS A 308 -1.13 -7.24 22.61
C LYS A 308 0.35 -7.48 22.36
N VAL A 309 0.82 -8.73 22.40
CA VAL A 309 2.18 -9.13 21.99
C VAL A 309 2.30 -9.11 20.45
N ARG A 310 1.23 -9.34 19.67
CA ARG A 310 1.22 -9.14 18.21
C ARG A 310 1.14 -7.68 17.82
N THR A 311 0.32 -6.87 18.48
CA THR A 311 0.23 -5.42 18.31
C THR A 311 1.55 -4.80 18.77
N ALA A 312 2.15 -5.26 19.87
CA ALA A 312 3.52 -4.89 20.26
C ALA A 312 4.61 -5.50 19.35
N ASN A 313 4.40 -6.63 18.66
CA ASN A 313 5.34 -7.15 17.64
C ASN A 313 5.12 -6.52 16.25
N ILE A 314 3.94 -5.94 15.99
CA ILE A 314 3.62 -5.12 14.81
C ILE A 314 4.23 -3.72 15.00
N TYR A 315 4.23 -3.21 16.24
CA TYR A 315 4.87 -1.96 16.62
C TYR A 315 6.33 -2.11 17.12
N GLY A 316 6.83 -3.35 17.24
CA GLY A 316 8.10 -3.64 17.92
C GLY A 316 9.00 -4.68 17.24
N GLN A 317 8.63 -5.22 16.07
CA GLN A 317 9.69 -5.44 15.08
C GLN A 317 10.21 -4.06 14.75
N ALA A 318 11.51 -3.84 14.93
CA ALA A 318 12.18 -2.59 14.57
C ALA A 318 11.85 -2.27 13.10
N GLN A 319 10.74 -1.58 12.88
CA GLN A 319 10.51 -0.95 11.62
C GLN A 319 11.61 0.08 11.52
N GLU A 320 12.40 -0.05 10.47
CA GLU A 320 13.47 0.89 10.12
C GLU A 320 12.94 2.33 10.07
N PHE A 321 11.63 2.51 9.86
CA PHE A 321 10.94 3.80 9.77
C PHE A 321 9.81 3.91 10.80
N THR A 322 9.88 4.93 11.65
CA THR A 322 8.81 5.27 12.61
C THR A 322 7.53 5.70 11.90
N THR A 323 7.61 6.16 10.66
CA THR A 323 6.47 6.70 9.91
C THR A 323 5.55 5.62 9.31
N THR A 324 5.84 4.33 9.49
CA THR A 324 5.07 3.20 8.92
C THR A 324 4.50 2.23 9.97
N ARG A 325 4.25 2.70 11.20
CA ARG A 325 3.84 1.85 12.36
C ARG A 325 2.54 1.09 12.12
N ARG A 326 1.55 1.74 11.50
CA ARG A 326 0.24 1.13 11.25
C ARG A 326 0.32 0.21 10.04
N ARG A 327 -0.11 -1.03 10.24
CA ARG A 327 -0.32 -1.99 9.16
C ARG A 327 -1.81 -2.06 8.80
N ALA A 328 -2.11 -2.12 7.51
CA ALA A 328 -3.47 -2.31 7.03
C ALA A 328 -4.08 -3.60 7.59
N LEU A 329 -5.35 -3.55 8.01
CA LEU A 329 -6.03 -4.72 8.59
C LEU A 329 -6.14 -5.86 7.57
N LEU A 330 -6.22 -5.52 6.29
CA LEU A 330 -6.23 -6.48 5.19
C LEU A 330 -5.03 -7.43 5.25
N ASP A 331 -3.84 -6.97 5.63
CA ASP A 331 -2.68 -7.87 5.69
C ASP A 331 -2.84 -8.92 6.79
N GLU A 332 -3.39 -8.55 7.95
CA GLU A 332 -3.70 -9.51 9.01
C GLU A 332 -4.75 -10.54 8.56
N ILE A 333 -5.82 -10.06 7.91
CA ILE A 333 -6.88 -10.90 7.35
C ILE A 333 -6.30 -11.90 6.35
N LEU A 334 -5.44 -11.45 5.43
CA LEU A 334 -4.81 -12.30 4.43
C LEU A 334 -3.83 -13.29 5.05
N GLN A 335 -3.04 -12.89 6.05
CA GLN A 335 -2.15 -13.81 6.75
C GLN A 335 -2.92 -14.89 7.51
N ASP A 336 -3.98 -14.54 8.21
CA ASP A 336 -4.82 -15.50 8.91
C ASP A 336 -5.58 -16.39 7.90
N LEU A 337 -5.95 -15.86 6.72
CA LEU A 337 -6.51 -16.67 5.63
C LEU A 337 -5.49 -17.70 5.12
N CYS A 338 -4.27 -17.28 4.79
CA CYS A 338 -3.20 -18.15 4.30
C CYS A 338 -2.80 -19.22 5.32
N ARG A 339 -2.90 -18.92 6.62
CA ARG A 339 -2.62 -19.86 7.71
C ARG A 339 -3.82 -20.73 8.11
N ASN A 340 -4.96 -20.62 7.42
CA ASN A 340 -6.23 -21.27 7.79
C ASN A 340 -6.66 -20.98 9.24
N ARG A 341 -6.45 -19.75 9.71
CA ARG A 341 -6.80 -19.24 11.05
C ARG A 341 -7.88 -18.17 11.02
N LEU A 342 -8.34 -17.78 9.83
CA LEU A 342 -9.37 -16.76 9.68
C LEU A 342 -10.70 -17.25 10.27
N SER A 343 -11.26 -16.44 11.18
CA SER A 343 -12.49 -16.71 11.94
C SER A 343 -13.68 -17.04 11.01
N ASP A 344 -14.34 -18.18 11.24
CA ASP A 344 -15.58 -18.52 10.52
C ASP A 344 -16.80 -17.73 11.04
N GLU A 345 -16.71 -17.12 12.23
CA GLU A 345 -17.74 -16.22 12.77
C GLU A 345 -17.67 -14.85 12.09
N ASP A 346 -16.47 -14.28 12.01
CA ASP A 346 -16.25 -12.95 11.42
C ASP A 346 -16.16 -13.01 9.89
N TYR A 347 -15.71 -14.15 9.33
CA TYR A 347 -15.56 -14.38 7.90
C TYR A 347 -16.18 -15.72 7.46
N PRO A 348 -17.50 -15.88 7.58
CA PRO A 348 -18.20 -17.11 7.20
C PRO A 348 -17.99 -17.51 5.74
N SER A 349 -18.26 -18.79 5.47
CA SER A 349 -18.07 -19.46 4.18
C SER A 349 -19.40 -20.00 3.64
N LYS A 350 -19.62 -19.92 2.33
CA LYS A 350 -20.82 -20.47 1.67
C LYS A 350 -20.81 -21.99 1.63
N GLU A 351 -19.64 -22.61 1.73
CA GLU A 351 -19.47 -24.06 1.66
C GLU A 351 -19.35 -24.74 3.04
N GLY A 352 -19.69 -24.01 4.11
CA GLY A 352 -19.52 -24.47 5.50
C GLY A 352 -18.12 -24.16 6.05
N PRO A 353 -17.86 -24.47 7.34
CA PRO A 353 -16.54 -24.23 7.95
C PRO A 353 -15.46 -24.90 7.12
N THR A 354 -14.36 -24.18 6.86
CA THR A 354 -13.20 -24.76 6.18
C THR A 354 -12.64 -25.84 7.09
N ALA A 355 -13.04 -27.09 6.86
CA ALA A 355 -12.43 -28.23 7.53
C ALA A 355 -10.92 -28.13 7.28
N ALA A 356 -10.14 -28.05 8.36
CA ALA A 356 -8.70 -28.20 8.29
C ALA A 356 -8.44 -29.46 7.46
N ALA A 357 -7.90 -29.29 6.26
CA ALA A 357 -7.47 -30.43 5.47
C ALA A 357 -6.45 -31.18 6.34
N GLY A 358 -6.88 -32.31 6.91
CA GLY A 358 -6.02 -33.18 7.67
C GLY A 358 -4.90 -33.65 6.75
N GLY A 359 -3.67 -33.31 7.11
CA GLY A 359 -2.46 -33.65 6.37
C GLY A 359 -1.43 -32.56 6.61
N GLY A 360 -0.44 -32.86 7.45
CA GLY A 360 0.63 -31.92 7.80
C GLY A 360 1.21 -31.24 6.57
N ALA A 361 0.95 -29.94 6.44
CA ALA A 361 1.78 -29.10 5.61
C ALA A 361 3.09 -28.95 6.38
N ALA A 362 4.14 -29.64 5.92
CA ALA A 362 5.50 -29.25 6.24
C ALA A 362 5.64 -27.76 5.95
N GLU A 363 6.31 -27.02 6.84
CA GLU A 363 6.78 -25.66 6.59
C GLU A 363 7.62 -25.67 5.31
N GLY A 364 6.97 -25.42 4.18
CA GLY A 364 7.58 -25.27 2.88
C GLY A 364 7.25 -23.87 2.39
N ASP A 365 8.30 -23.13 2.04
CA ASP A 365 8.23 -21.79 1.46
C ASP A 365 7.11 -21.71 0.40
N LEU A 366 6.14 -20.85 0.66
CA LEU A 366 5.08 -20.55 -0.30
C LEU A 366 5.65 -19.59 -1.34
N ASP A 367 6.25 -20.15 -2.39
CA ASP A 367 6.71 -19.39 -3.54
C ASP A 367 5.58 -18.55 -4.13
N SER A 368 5.75 -17.23 -4.07
CA SER A 368 4.90 -16.27 -4.76
C SER A 368 4.88 -16.57 -6.26
N VAL A 369 3.69 -16.58 -6.89
CA VAL A 369 3.57 -16.74 -8.35
C VAL A 369 4.23 -15.59 -9.11
N ARG A 370 4.61 -14.49 -8.43
CA ARG A 370 5.42 -13.40 -9.01
C ARG A 370 6.91 -13.72 -9.16
N SER A 371 7.44 -14.81 -8.57
CA SER A 371 8.87 -15.15 -8.64
C SER A 371 9.28 -15.94 -9.88
N LYS A 372 8.34 -16.40 -10.71
CA LYS A 372 8.69 -17.12 -11.94
C LYS A 372 8.95 -16.13 -13.07
N PRO A 373 10.20 -16.00 -13.56
CA PRO A 373 10.45 -15.17 -14.71
C PRO A 373 9.69 -15.73 -15.92
N SER A 374 9.07 -14.83 -16.69
CA SER A 374 8.38 -15.12 -17.94
C SER A 374 9.24 -16.02 -18.84
N ARG A 375 8.63 -17.00 -19.53
CA ARG A 375 9.29 -17.91 -20.49
C ARG A 375 10.09 -17.18 -21.58
N PHE A 376 9.89 -15.87 -21.77
CA PHE A 376 10.71 -15.05 -22.65
C PHE A 376 12.15 -14.81 -22.14
N SER A 377 12.42 -14.88 -20.83
CA SER A 377 13.76 -14.63 -20.28
C SER A 377 14.72 -15.82 -20.37
N GLN A 378 14.19 -17.05 -20.53
CA GLN A 378 15.02 -18.25 -20.67
C GLN A 378 15.64 -18.43 -22.05
N ALA A 379 15.07 -17.79 -23.09
CA ALA A 379 15.61 -17.87 -24.45
C ALA A 379 16.91 -17.06 -24.65
N ALA A 380 17.24 -16.14 -23.74
CA ALA A 380 18.42 -15.27 -23.85
C ALA A 380 19.70 -15.83 -23.17
N ARG A 381 19.64 -17.01 -22.53
CA ARG A 381 20.79 -17.61 -21.82
C ARG A 381 21.24 -18.98 -22.34
N GLY A 382 20.69 -19.44 -23.48
CA GLY A 382 20.95 -20.77 -24.04
C GLY A 382 21.86 -20.82 -25.27
N GLY A 383 22.78 -19.87 -25.45
CA GLY A 383 23.67 -19.82 -26.61
C GLY A 383 25.13 -19.66 -26.22
N GLY A 384 25.79 -20.73 -25.80
CA GLY A 384 27.22 -20.69 -25.51
C GLY A 384 27.79 -22.00 -25.00
N GLY A 385 28.32 -22.82 -25.92
CA GLY A 385 29.38 -23.77 -25.60
C GLY A 385 29.04 -25.24 -25.83
N ALA A 386 29.48 -25.79 -26.98
CA ALA A 386 30.26 -27.03 -27.07
C ALA A 386 30.51 -27.42 -28.54
N ALA A 387 31.69 -27.09 -29.08
CA ALA A 387 32.34 -27.85 -30.15
C ALA A 387 33.79 -27.38 -30.33
N ALA A 388 34.71 -27.97 -29.56
CA ALA A 388 36.14 -27.99 -29.84
C ALA A 388 36.77 -29.21 -29.15
N ALA A 389 36.70 -30.35 -29.85
CA ALA A 389 37.64 -31.49 -29.85
C ALA A 389 36.96 -32.63 -30.61
#